data_AF-A0A838FST8-F1
#
_entry.id   AF-A0A838FST8-F1
#
_cell.length_a   1.000
_cell.length_b   1.000
_cell.length_c   1.000
_cell.angle_alpha   90.00
_cell.angle_beta   90.00
_cell.angle_gamma   90.00
#
_symmetry.space_group_name_H-M   'P 1'
#
loop_
_entity.id
_entity.type
_entity.pdbx_description
1 polymer ?
#
loop_
_entity_poly.entity_id
_entity_poly.type
_entity_poly.pdbx_seq_one_letter_code
_entity_poly.pdbx_strand_id
1 'polypeptide(L)'
;GKLVAGGNIFSGIDTTWARVPKSGKIAESVRAIVDRYDVKQPSASVPALVELRKSLREIADPFWAADKLHEIDRLIAACLGLHLEVVTEKAIAQPGEAAAFQIEVINRSPVPVQFKSWRGLERGESAPVDSPLPPHELVTRKATVNLPAEHPTSHPYWLRAAGTTGTFDVPEQKLIGQPQNAAAFPVEVTISVAGEEITYQAEPRFRRVDRVQGEVSQRLVIAPPVFVELPRPVFMFANTEPKRVEVRVTAAADKFEGELTLAAPEGWKVDPATAPLKLQSAGSEIHTTFRVTPPAQPGEGPLRVFTTSAAGERRPAFGRQRIEYPHIEPQVLIPPAEGKLVRAEVNSTARRIGYIAGAGDAIPDALREIGVEVKLLTDQEISATNLAQYDAVVLGIRAYNVHAARIGAWFPELMSYARNGGVVIVQYNTTPGPKPEHFPAPLQLSRDRVTDETAEIRLLAPDHPILNMPNKITAADFNGWVQERGLYFADKWDGAWTPILSSNDPGEKPADGGLLVTRVEKGWFIYTGYAWFRQLPAGVTGAHRLFANMISLGKSVDVAP
;
A
#
# COMPACT_ATOMS: atom_id res chain seq x y z
N GLY A 1 -17.28 35.57 -6.06
CA GLY A 1 -17.44 36.29 -4.79
C GLY A 1 -16.56 37.52 -4.80
N LYS A 2 -17.07 38.69 -4.41
CA LYS A 2 -16.22 39.88 -4.23
C LYS A 2 -15.32 39.63 -3.01
N LEU A 3 -14.01 39.76 -3.19
CA LEU A 3 -13.03 39.74 -2.09
C LEU A 3 -13.41 40.82 -1.08
N VAL A 4 -13.55 40.44 0.19
CA VAL A 4 -13.80 41.36 1.30
C VAL A 4 -12.58 42.29 1.42
N ALA A 5 -12.82 43.58 1.63
CA ALA A 5 -11.77 44.59 1.76
C ALA A 5 -10.88 44.27 2.99
N GLY A 6 -9.56 44.15 2.78
CA GLY A 6 -8.58 43.92 3.86
C GLY A 6 -7.35 43.07 3.46
N GLY A 7 -7.29 42.56 2.22
CA GLY A 7 -6.05 42.02 1.65
C GLY A 7 -5.72 40.57 2.03
N ASN A 8 -6.57 39.89 2.80
CA ASN A 8 -6.46 38.44 3.01
C ASN A 8 -7.84 37.77 3.16
N ILE A 9 -7.87 36.44 3.07
CA ILE A 9 -9.08 35.62 3.15
C ILE A 9 -9.80 35.67 4.52
N PHE A 10 -9.20 36.30 5.54
CA PHE A 10 -9.75 36.45 6.89
C PHE A 10 -10.21 37.89 7.20
N SER A 11 -10.22 38.78 6.21
CA SER A 11 -10.59 40.18 6.41
C SER A 11 -12.03 40.30 6.89
N GLY A 12 -12.25 41.04 7.98
CA GLY A 12 -13.57 41.20 8.62
C GLY A 12 -13.94 40.12 9.64
N ILE A 13 -13.07 39.14 9.90
CA ILE A 13 -13.26 38.14 10.95
C ILE A 13 -12.54 38.60 12.22
N ASP A 14 -13.28 38.79 13.31
CA ASP A 14 -12.68 39.04 14.64
C ASP A 14 -12.06 37.74 15.17
N THR A 15 -10.73 37.72 15.29
CA THR A 15 -9.96 36.58 15.82
C THR A 15 -9.57 36.77 17.30
N THR A 16 -10.05 37.83 17.95
CA THR A 16 -9.83 38.11 19.38
C THR A 16 -10.91 37.45 20.25
N TRP A 17 -10.72 37.49 21.57
CA TRP A 17 -11.72 37.04 22.52
C TRP A 17 -13.02 37.85 22.47
N ALA A 18 -13.01 39.08 21.95
CA ALA A 18 -14.19 39.94 21.88
C ALA A 18 -15.36 39.30 21.09
N ARG A 19 -15.05 38.38 20.17
CA ARG A 19 -16.05 37.57 19.45
C ARG A 19 -16.90 36.66 20.36
N VAL A 20 -16.37 36.31 21.54
CA VAL A 20 -17.05 35.44 22.51
C VAL A 20 -17.72 36.30 23.58
N PRO A 21 -19.05 36.22 23.77
CA PRO A 21 -19.75 37.01 24.77
C PRO A 21 -19.18 36.83 26.19
N LYS A 22 -19.03 37.94 26.94
CA LYS A 22 -18.55 37.98 28.34
C LYS A 22 -17.13 37.42 28.57
N SER A 23 -16.27 37.42 27.55
CA SER A 23 -14.90 36.89 27.63
C SER A 23 -13.82 37.91 28.04
N GLY A 24 -14.17 39.16 28.35
CA GLY A 24 -13.18 40.24 28.61
C GLY A 24 -12.16 39.87 29.69
N LYS A 25 -12.61 39.26 30.80
CA LYS A 25 -11.74 38.77 31.88
C LYS A 25 -10.79 37.67 31.43
N ILE A 26 -11.23 36.80 30.52
CA ILE A 26 -10.38 35.74 29.94
C ILE A 26 -9.25 36.36 29.13
N ALA A 27 -9.54 37.38 28.31
CA ALA A 27 -8.53 38.08 27.53
C ALA A 27 -7.49 38.80 28.41
N GLU A 28 -7.90 39.34 29.56
CA GLU A 28 -7.01 39.95 30.56
C GLU A 28 -6.13 38.89 31.26
N SER A 29 -6.72 37.78 31.70
CA SER A 29 -5.99 36.67 32.31
C SER A 29 -4.96 36.07 31.36
N VAL A 30 -5.31 35.86 30.09
CA VAL A 30 -4.39 35.36 29.07
C VAL A 30 -3.20 36.32 28.89
N ARG A 31 -3.45 37.63 28.76
CA ARG A 31 -2.38 38.63 28.65
C ARG A 31 -1.47 38.62 29.89
N ALA A 32 -2.06 38.62 31.09
CA ALA A 32 -1.31 38.60 32.34
C ALA A 32 -0.44 37.34 32.50
N ILE A 33 -0.91 36.18 32.04
CA ILE A 33 -0.12 34.93 32.03
C ILE A 33 1.02 35.03 31.04
N VAL A 34 0.78 35.53 29.82
CA VAL A 34 1.80 35.70 28.79
C VAL A 34 2.88 36.69 29.24
N ASP A 35 2.49 37.84 29.78
CA ASP A 35 3.42 38.89 30.23
C ASP A 35 4.33 38.42 31.38
N ARG A 36 3.88 37.44 32.17
CA ARG A 36 4.61 36.88 33.31
C ARG A 36 5.28 35.53 33.01
N TYR A 37 5.16 35.03 31.79
CA TYR A 37 5.72 33.73 31.43
C TYR A 37 7.25 33.76 31.50
N ASP A 38 7.82 32.90 32.33
CA ASP A 38 9.26 32.68 32.42
C ASP A 38 9.63 31.36 31.71
N VAL A 39 10.37 31.47 30.60
CA VAL A 39 10.84 30.31 29.84
C VAL A 39 11.75 29.39 30.66
N LYS A 40 12.43 29.90 31.69
CA LYS A 40 13.26 29.11 32.61
C LYS A 40 12.46 28.47 33.74
N GLN A 41 11.24 28.98 34.01
CA GLN A 41 10.34 28.44 35.02
C GLN A 41 8.88 28.37 34.52
N PRO A 42 8.59 27.54 33.48
CA PRO A 42 7.24 27.44 32.93
C PRO A 42 6.17 27.09 33.97
N SER A 43 6.54 26.28 34.97
CA SER A 43 5.66 25.84 36.05
C SER A 43 5.11 26.98 36.91
N ALA A 44 5.76 28.15 36.94
CA ALA A 44 5.26 29.33 37.65
C ALA A 44 3.92 29.84 37.08
N SER A 45 3.60 29.49 35.83
CA SER A 45 2.32 29.85 35.19
C SER A 45 1.16 28.92 35.59
N VAL A 46 1.44 27.75 36.15
CA VAL A 46 0.42 26.70 36.41
C VAL A 46 -0.72 27.20 37.31
N PRO A 47 -0.49 27.88 38.45
CA PRO A 47 -1.59 28.37 39.28
C PRO A 47 -2.53 29.31 38.52
N ALA A 48 -1.98 30.24 37.71
CA ALA A 48 -2.78 31.16 36.91
C ALA A 48 -3.51 30.46 35.77
N LEU A 49 -2.91 29.44 35.15
CA LEU A 49 -3.55 28.61 34.13
C LEU A 49 -4.72 27.78 34.72
N VAL A 50 -4.59 27.28 35.95
CA VAL A 50 -5.67 26.56 36.65
C VAL A 50 -6.85 27.50 36.94
N GLU A 51 -6.60 28.74 37.37
CA GLU A 51 -7.66 29.74 37.55
C GLU A 51 -8.31 30.17 36.22
N LEU A 52 -7.51 30.30 35.16
CA LEU A 52 -8.02 30.55 33.82
C LEU A 52 -8.92 29.40 33.35
N ARG A 53 -8.51 28.16 33.59
CA ARG A 53 -9.30 26.96 33.30
C ARG A 53 -10.67 27.00 33.98
N LYS A 54 -10.73 27.36 35.27
CA LYS A 54 -12.01 27.53 36.00
C LYS A 54 -12.88 28.59 35.31
N SER A 55 -12.29 29.72 34.95
CA SER A 55 -13.01 30.82 34.27
C SER A 55 -13.54 30.40 32.88
N LEU A 56 -12.81 29.56 32.14
CA LEU A 56 -13.26 29.05 30.84
C LEU A 56 -14.49 28.14 30.94
N ARG A 57 -14.68 27.43 32.04
CA ARG A 57 -15.88 26.59 32.28
C ARG A 57 -17.16 27.42 32.42
N GLU A 58 -17.03 28.70 32.73
CA GLU A 58 -18.17 29.63 32.91
C GLU A 58 -18.58 30.33 31.61
N ILE A 59 -17.86 30.08 30.50
CA ILE A 59 -18.23 30.63 29.20
C ILE A 59 -19.53 29.99 28.71
N ALA A 60 -20.45 30.82 28.22
CA ALA A 60 -21.76 30.37 27.73
C ALA A 60 -21.68 29.61 26.40
N ASP A 61 -20.68 29.92 25.56
CA ASP A 61 -20.47 29.23 24.28
C ASP A 61 -19.81 27.86 24.50
N PRO A 62 -20.53 26.75 24.26
CA PRO A 62 -20.04 25.41 24.57
C PRO A 62 -18.90 24.96 23.65
N PHE A 63 -18.85 25.48 22.42
CA PHE A 63 -17.80 25.14 21.46
C PHE A 63 -16.47 25.75 21.90
N TRP A 64 -16.45 27.06 22.18
CA TRP A 64 -15.24 27.74 22.62
C TRP A 64 -14.79 27.29 24.01
N ALA A 65 -15.73 26.99 24.92
CA ALA A 65 -15.37 26.43 26.22
C ALA A 65 -14.64 25.09 26.07
N ALA A 66 -15.18 24.15 25.28
CA ALA A 66 -14.58 22.83 25.10
C ALA A 66 -13.19 22.90 24.42
N ASP A 67 -13.08 23.63 23.31
CA ASP A 67 -11.82 23.79 22.57
C ASP A 67 -10.72 24.41 23.45
N LYS A 68 -11.06 25.49 24.17
CA LYS A 68 -10.09 26.25 24.97
C LYS A 68 -9.74 25.55 26.29
N LEU A 69 -10.65 24.78 26.87
CA LEU A 69 -10.31 23.90 27.99
C LEU A 69 -9.27 22.85 27.56
N HIS A 70 -9.43 22.23 26.39
CA HIS A 70 -8.47 21.27 25.87
C HIS A 70 -7.09 21.90 25.60
N GLU A 71 -7.04 23.14 25.09
CA GLU A 71 -5.79 23.88 24.94
C GLU A 71 -5.12 24.22 26.29
N ILE A 72 -5.90 24.67 27.27
CA ILE A 72 -5.37 24.99 28.61
C ILE A 72 -4.89 23.75 29.35
N ASP A 73 -5.60 22.62 29.24
CA ASP A 73 -5.16 21.36 29.86
C ASP A 73 -3.80 20.91 29.30
N ARG A 74 -3.61 21.03 27.97
CA ARG A 74 -2.30 20.79 27.32
C ARG A 74 -1.22 21.76 27.80
N LEU A 75 -1.55 23.04 27.97
CA LEU A 75 -0.61 24.05 28.48
C LEU A 75 -0.21 23.79 29.94
N ILE A 76 -1.15 23.37 30.79
CA ILE A 76 -0.87 22.99 32.18
C ILE A 76 0.10 21.80 32.20
N ALA A 77 -0.17 20.73 31.44
CA ALA A 77 0.76 19.60 31.32
C ALA A 77 2.15 20.00 30.83
N ALA A 78 2.23 20.85 29.80
CA ALA A 78 3.50 21.35 29.28
C ALA A 78 4.28 22.19 30.32
N CYS A 79 3.60 23.07 31.05
CA CYS A 79 4.21 23.90 32.09
C CYS A 79 4.66 23.10 33.31
N LEU A 80 3.97 21.99 33.63
CA LEU A 80 4.39 21.01 34.63
C LEU A 80 5.60 20.16 34.18
N GLY A 81 5.92 20.17 32.87
CA GLY A 81 6.80 19.17 32.27
C GLY A 81 6.27 17.75 32.51
N LEU A 82 4.94 17.61 32.56
CA LEU A 82 4.26 16.35 32.85
C LEU A 82 4.58 15.35 31.73
N HIS A 83 5.23 14.26 32.09
CA HIS A 83 5.39 13.10 31.23
C HIS A 83 4.33 12.08 31.61
N LEU A 84 3.49 11.69 30.65
CA LEU A 84 2.42 10.73 30.83
C LEU A 84 2.45 9.76 29.65
N GLU A 85 2.75 8.50 29.92
CA GLU A 85 2.74 7.44 28.90
C GLU A 85 1.98 6.21 29.37
N VAL A 86 1.39 5.51 28.40
CA VAL A 86 0.75 4.22 28.58
C VAL A 86 1.54 3.21 27.76
N VAL A 87 2.31 2.38 28.44
CA VAL A 87 3.31 1.50 27.82
C VAL A 87 2.79 0.08 27.84
N THR A 88 2.73 -0.57 26.68
CA THR A 88 2.33 -1.98 26.56
C THR A 88 3.54 -2.90 26.59
N GLU A 89 3.35 -4.11 27.12
CA GLU A 89 4.42 -5.13 27.14
C GLU A 89 4.66 -5.76 25.76
N LYS A 90 3.63 -5.73 24.89
CA LYS A 90 3.67 -6.28 23.53
C LYS A 90 3.37 -5.21 22.51
N ALA A 91 3.94 -5.38 21.31
CA ALA A 91 3.67 -4.55 20.14
C ALA A 91 2.31 -4.85 19.50
N ILE A 92 1.82 -6.07 19.68
CA ILE A 92 0.59 -6.59 19.06
C ILE A 92 -0.29 -7.18 20.17
N ALA A 93 -1.58 -6.88 20.10
CA ALA A 93 -2.63 -7.53 20.90
C ALA A 93 -3.72 -8.07 19.97
N GLN A 94 -4.50 -9.04 20.46
CA GLN A 94 -5.57 -9.68 19.71
C GLN A 94 -6.96 -9.24 20.20
N PRO A 95 -7.97 -9.19 19.32
CA PRO A 95 -9.35 -9.07 19.74
C PRO A 95 -9.72 -10.16 20.77
N GLY A 96 -10.38 -9.78 21.86
CA GLY A 96 -10.72 -10.67 22.97
C GLY A 96 -9.61 -10.85 24.02
N GLU A 97 -8.40 -10.35 23.79
CA GLU A 97 -7.27 -10.47 24.73
C GLU A 97 -7.39 -9.48 25.90
N ALA A 98 -6.88 -9.88 27.07
CA ALA A 98 -6.63 -8.99 28.18
C ALA A 98 -5.28 -8.26 27.96
N ALA A 99 -5.34 -7.02 27.48
CA ALA A 99 -4.17 -6.22 27.16
C ALA A 99 -3.57 -5.59 28.43
N ALA A 100 -2.40 -6.09 28.85
CA ALA A 100 -1.64 -5.53 29.97
C ALA A 100 -0.83 -4.29 29.55
N PHE A 101 -0.82 -3.28 30.41
CA PHE A 101 -0.06 -2.05 30.20
C PHE A 101 0.41 -1.44 31.53
N GLN A 102 1.33 -0.49 31.44
CA GLN A 102 1.86 0.30 32.54
C GLN A 102 1.66 1.78 32.25
N ILE A 103 1.00 2.48 33.18
CA ILE A 103 0.91 3.93 33.17
C ILE A 103 2.17 4.47 33.85
N GLU A 104 2.89 5.34 33.15
CA GLU A 104 4.12 6.00 33.61
C GLU A 104 3.86 7.50 33.71
N VAL A 105 4.01 8.06 34.92
CA VAL A 105 3.76 9.47 35.17
C VAL A 105 4.96 10.10 35.87
N ILE A 106 5.46 11.21 35.33
CA ILE A 106 6.51 12.03 35.95
C ILE A 106 6.04 13.48 35.97
N ASN A 107 6.05 14.09 37.15
CA ASN A 107 5.93 15.54 37.30
C ASN A 107 7.33 16.15 37.33
N ARG A 108 7.71 16.99 36.36
CA ARG A 108 9.07 17.61 36.32
C ARG A 108 9.10 19.02 36.90
N SER A 109 8.07 19.38 37.67
CA SER A 109 7.93 20.69 38.29
C SER A 109 7.84 20.57 39.82
N PRO A 110 8.10 21.66 40.55
CA PRO A 110 7.89 21.71 41.99
C PRO A 110 6.40 21.85 42.38
N VAL A 111 5.49 22.00 41.41
CA VAL A 111 4.06 22.14 41.70
C VAL A 111 3.52 20.80 42.23
N PRO A 112 2.80 20.78 43.36
CA PRO A 112 2.19 19.56 43.86
C PRO A 112 1.16 19.00 42.88
N VAL A 113 1.35 17.74 42.47
CA VAL A 113 0.42 16.99 41.61
C VAL A 113 0.12 15.65 42.25
N GLN A 114 -1.12 15.17 42.13
CA GLN A 114 -1.53 13.83 42.55
C GLN A 114 -2.08 13.04 41.36
N PHE A 115 -1.69 11.78 41.23
CA PHE A 115 -2.32 10.81 40.34
C PHE A 115 -3.52 10.19 41.05
N LYS A 116 -4.73 10.59 40.65
CA LYS A 116 -5.98 10.23 41.33
C LYS A 116 -6.52 8.88 40.87
N SER A 117 -6.67 8.68 39.57
CA SER A 117 -7.30 7.47 39.00
C SER A 117 -6.98 7.31 37.52
N TRP A 118 -7.23 6.11 37.01
CA TRP A 118 -7.22 5.84 35.57
C TRP A 118 -8.51 5.13 35.15
N ARG A 119 -8.85 5.24 33.86
CA ARG A 119 -9.99 4.56 33.23
C ARG A 119 -9.65 4.16 31.80
N GLY A 120 -9.79 2.88 31.48
CA GLY A 120 -9.82 2.39 30.11
C GLY A 120 -11.16 2.70 29.45
N LEU A 121 -11.15 3.32 28.27
CA LEU A 121 -12.38 3.74 27.60
C LEU A 121 -13.07 2.63 26.80
N GLU A 122 -12.37 1.51 26.55
CA GLU A 122 -12.89 0.42 25.73
C GLU A 122 -14.03 -0.35 26.43
N ARG A 123 -13.84 -0.74 27.70
CA ARG A 123 -14.86 -1.41 28.51
C ARG A 123 -15.13 -0.76 29.87
N GLY A 124 -14.47 0.37 30.16
CA GLY A 124 -14.71 1.14 31.37
C GLY A 124 -13.97 0.63 32.61
N GLU A 125 -13.00 -0.28 32.47
CA GLU A 125 -12.13 -0.67 33.58
C GLU A 125 -11.48 0.56 34.18
N SER A 126 -11.47 0.67 35.51
CA SER A 126 -10.90 1.81 36.20
C SER A 126 -10.39 1.41 37.56
N ALA A 127 -9.42 2.16 38.08
CA ALA A 127 -9.00 2.03 39.46
C ALA A 127 -8.58 3.38 40.05
N PRO A 128 -8.89 3.64 41.34
CA PRO A 128 -8.25 4.71 42.08
C PRO A 128 -6.78 4.39 42.29
N VAL A 129 -5.96 5.43 42.31
CA VAL A 129 -4.51 5.35 42.53
C VAL A 129 -4.12 6.15 43.77
N ASP A 130 -4.65 7.37 43.88
CA ASP A 130 -4.41 8.32 44.97
C ASP A 130 -2.95 8.41 45.45
N SER A 131 -2.05 8.63 44.49
CA SER A 131 -0.60 8.71 44.73
C SER A 131 -0.09 10.13 44.50
N PRO A 132 0.76 10.68 45.39
CA PRO A 132 1.49 11.90 45.06
C PRO A 132 2.43 11.63 43.87
N LEU A 133 2.72 12.68 43.10
CA LEU A 133 3.75 12.69 42.05
C LEU A 133 4.90 13.60 42.50
N PRO A 134 5.91 13.06 43.22
CA PRO A 134 7.07 13.86 43.63
C PRO A 134 7.81 14.42 42.40
N PRO A 135 8.44 15.61 42.54
CA PRO A 135 9.20 16.21 41.44
C PRO A 135 10.30 15.28 40.93
N HIS A 136 10.34 15.09 39.62
CA HIS A 136 11.31 14.28 38.87
C HIS A 136 11.31 12.78 39.17
N GLU A 137 10.33 12.26 39.91
CA GLU A 137 10.21 10.84 40.21
C GLU A 137 9.20 10.15 39.29
N LEU A 138 9.55 8.94 38.85
CA LEU A 138 8.67 8.08 38.05
C LEU A 138 7.71 7.32 38.96
N VAL A 139 6.41 7.56 38.78
CA VAL A 139 5.35 6.77 39.39
C VAL A 139 4.74 5.86 38.33
N THR A 140 4.68 4.57 38.62
CA THR A 140 4.15 3.55 37.70
C THR A 140 2.91 2.88 38.26
N ARG A 141 1.96 2.55 37.37
CA ARG A 141 0.78 1.73 37.71
C ARG A 141 0.53 0.71 36.62
N LYS A 142 0.58 -0.57 36.99
CA LYS A 142 0.22 -1.67 36.11
C LYS A 142 -1.29 -1.85 36.10
N ALA A 143 -1.83 -2.09 34.92
CA ALA A 143 -3.26 -2.27 34.69
C ALA A 143 -3.49 -3.17 33.47
N THR A 144 -4.73 -3.61 33.34
CA THR A 144 -5.18 -4.47 32.24
C THR A 144 -6.56 -4.01 31.79
N VAL A 145 -6.78 -4.01 30.48
CA VAL A 145 -8.12 -3.82 29.87
C VAL A 145 -8.46 -5.03 29.02
N ASN A 146 -9.74 -5.40 28.97
CA ASN A 146 -10.21 -6.49 28.14
C ASN A 146 -10.68 -5.97 26.78
N LEU A 147 -10.02 -6.40 25.70
CA LEU A 147 -10.45 -6.05 24.36
C LEU A 147 -11.73 -6.82 23.99
N PRO A 148 -12.71 -6.21 23.33
CA PRO A 148 -13.83 -6.93 22.73
C PRO A 148 -13.38 -8.02 21.75
N ALA A 149 -14.12 -9.13 21.70
CA ALA A 149 -13.86 -10.21 20.75
C ALA A 149 -13.98 -9.73 19.28
N GLU A 150 -14.85 -8.75 19.05
CA GLU A 150 -15.08 -8.09 17.76
C GLU A 150 -14.28 -6.78 17.60
N HIS A 151 -13.25 -6.57 18.42
CA HIS A 151 -12.44 -5.35 18.33
C HIS A 151 -11.84 -5.23 16.92
N PRO A 152 -11.99 -4.09 16.22
CA PRO A 152 -11.47 -3.93 14.87
C PRO A 152 -9.94 -4.03 14.86
N THR A 153 -9.38 -4.59 13.79
CA THR A 153 -7.93 -4.58 13.61
C THR A 153 -7.43 -3.14 13.40
N SER A 154 -6.12 -2.93 13.60
CA SER A 154 -5.47 -1.65 13.31
C SER A 154 -5.35 -1.34 11.82
N HIS A 155 -5.97 -2.14 10.93
CA HIS A 155 -6.07 -1.81 9.52
C HIS A 155 -6.79 -0.47 9.33
N PRO A 156 -6.28 0.46 8.50
CA PRO A 156 -6.90 1.76 8.29
C PRO A 156 -8.38 1.64 7.95
N TYR A 157 -9.22 2.42 8.62
CA TYR A 157 -10.67 2.26 8.53
C TYR A 157 -11.22 2.37 7.10
N TRP A 158 -10.56 3.17 6.26
CA TRP A 158 -10.93 3.37 4.85
C TRP A 158 -10.50 2.23 3.91
N LEU A 159 -9.78 1.23 4.42
CA LEU A 159 -9.36 0.04 3.66
C LEU A 159 -10.03 -1.26 4.17
N ARG A 160 -10.89 -1.18 5.19
CA ARG A 160 -11.54 -2.35 5.79
C ARG A 160 -12.58 -3.00 4.87
N ALA A 161 -13.27 -2.20 4.05
CA ALA A 161 -14.20 -2.68 3.04
C ALA A 161 -13.59 -2.53 1.64
N ALA A 162 -13.99 -3.42 0.72
CA ALA A 162 -13.60 -3.31 -0.67
C ALA A 162 -14.26 -2.06 -1.28
N GLY A 163 -13.43 -1.14 -1.77
CA GLY A 163 -13.90 0.06 -2.46
C GLY A 163 -14.39 -0.22 -3.89
N THR A 164 -14.84 0.83 -4.55
CA THR A 164 -15.10 0.83 -6.01
C THR A 164 -14.00 1.62 -6.72
N THR A 165 -14.02 1.64 -8.05
CA THR A 165 -13.03 2.40 -8.84
C THR A 165 -12.99 3.86 -8.40
N GLY A 166 -11.81 4.29 -7.92
CA GLY A 166 -11.56 5.67 -7.51
C GLY A 166 -12.10 6.09 -6.13
N THR A 167 -12.78 5.21 -5.38
CA THR A 167 -13.34 5.56 -4.06
C THR A 167 -13.22 4.45 -3.03
N PHE A 168 -12.98 4.84 -1.76
CA PHE A 168 -13.05 3.95 -0.61
C PHE A 168 -14.50 3.74 -0.18
N ASP A 169 -14.84 2.53 0.25
CA ASP A 169 -16.11 2.27 0.93
C ASP A 169 -15.90 2.35 2.45
N VAL A 170 -16.63 3.26 3.11
CA VAL A 170 -16.56 3.48 4.55
C VAL A 170 -17.99 3.42 5.12
N PRO A 171 -18.44 2.24 5.56
CA PRO A 171 -19.78 2.06 6.09
C PRO A 171 -20.06 2.95 7.31
N GLU A 172 -19.05 3.14 8.18
CA GLU A 172 -19.15 4.00 9.35
C GLU A 172 -18.80 5.46 9.02
N GLN A 173 -19.80 6.23 8.61
CA GLN A 173 -19.65 7.62 8.16
C GLN A 173 -18.95 8.54 9.17
N LYS A 174 -19.06 8.28 10.48
CA LYS A 174 -18.40 9.08 11.53
C LYS A 174 -16.88 9.02 11.49
N LEU A 175 -16.31 8.01 10.83
CA LEU A 175 -14.87 7.89 10.63
C LEU A 175 -14.36 8.80 9.51
N ILE A 176 -15.22 9.22 8.58
CA ILE A 176 -14.80 10.05 7.44
C ILE A 176 -14.29 11.41 7.95
N GLY A 177 -13.10 11.79 7.49
CA GLY A 177 -12.40 13.01 7.91
C GLY A 177 -11.42 12.78 9.07
N GLN A 178 -11.41 11.61 9.70
CA GLN A 178 -10.38 11.27 10.68
C GLN A 178 -9.06 10.97 9.96
N PRO A 179 -7.92 11.53 10.39
CA PRO A 179 -6.64 11.32 9.72
C PRO A 179 -6.09 9.90 9.91
N GLN A 180 -6.54 9.20 10.95
CA GLN A 180 -6.07 7.87 11.34
C GLN A 180 -7.14 7.14 12.16
N ASN A 181 -6.93 5.85 12.40
CA ASN A 181 -7.74 5.08 13.35
C ASN A 181 -7.65 5.67 14.76
N ALA A 182 -8.72 5.52 15.55
CA ALA A 182 -8.65 5.72 16.99
C ALA A 182 -7.58 4.80 17.62
N ALA A 183 -7.08 5.21 18.79
CA ALA A 183 -6.17 4.38 19.58
C ALA A 183 -6.81 3.00 19.88
N ALA A 184 -5.98 1.96 19.94
CA ALA A 184 -6.43 0.59 20.18
C ALA A 184 -7.28 0.47 21.45
N PHE A 185 -6.90 1.15 22.52
CA PHE A 185 -7.78 1.39 23.66
C PHE A 185 -7.30 2.68 24.33
N PRO A 186 -8.05 3.77 24.30
CA PRO A 186 -7.61 4.98 24.98
C PRO A 186 -7.71 4.82 26.50
N VAL A 187 -6.73 5.36 27.22
CA VAL A 187 -6.70 5.38 28.68
C VAL A 187 -6.78 6.82 29.16
N GLU A 188 -7.78 7.11 29.97
CA GLU A 188 -7.90 8.36 30.72
C GLU A 188 -7.11 8.26 32.01
N VAL A 189 -6.32 9.28 32.30
CA VAL A 189 -5.57 9.45 33.54
C VAL A 189 -5.97 10.76 34.18
N THR A 190 -6.57 10.68 35.36
CA THR A 190 -7.00 11.85 36.13
C THR A 190 -5.91 12.23 37.12
N ILE A 191 -5.43 13.46 37.01
CA ILE A 191 -4.49 14.05 37.96
C ILE A 191 -5.13 15.28 38.62
N SER A 192 -4.75 15.54 39.87
CA SER A 192 -5.09 16.76 40.57
C SER A 192 -3.90 17.72 40.54
N VAL A 193 -4.12 18.94 40.06
CA VAL A 193 -3.13 20.02 40.01
C VAL A 193 -3.69 21.22 40.77
N ALA A 194 -3.03 21.65 41.84
CA ALA A 194 -3.49 22.75 42.68
C ALA A 194 -4.97 22.61 43.15
N GLY A 195 -5.42 21.38 43.40
CA GLY A 195 -6.79 21.07 43.86
C GLY A 195 -7.83 20.89 42.76
N GLU A 196 -7.49 21.12 41.49
CA GLU A 196 -8.38 20.87 40.35
C GLU A 196 -8.05 19.54 39.66
N GLU A 197 -9.09 18.77 39.34
CA GLU A 197 -8.94 17.54 38.56
C GLU A 197 -8.92 17.82 37.06
N ILE A 198 -7.94 17.22 36.39
CA ILE A 198 -7.70 17.29 34.95
C ILE A 198 -7.50 15.87 34.45
N THR A 199 -8.25 15.50 33.42
CA THR A 199 -8.19 14.18 32.80
C THR A 199 -7.42 14.28 31.48
N TYR A 200 -6.36 13.49 31.36
CA TYR A 200 -5.55 13.38 30.16
C TYR A 200 -5.82 12.04 29.51
N GLN A 201 -6.01 12.05 28.19
CA GLN A 201 -6.16 10.84 27.41
C GLN A 201 -4.83 10.46 26.77
N ALA A 202 -4.38 9.23 27.01
CA ALA A 202 -3.15 8.68 26.44
C ALA A 202 -3.46 7.44 25.60
N GLU A 203 -2.74 7.30 24.48
CA GLU A 203 -2.80 6.10 23.65
C GLU A 203 -1.75 5.08 24.09
N PRO A 204 -2.06 3.77 24.06
CA PRO A 204 -1.12 2.71 24.38
C PRO A 204 -0.02 2.62 23.32
N ARG A 205 1.24 2.62 23.80
CA ARG A 205 2.44 2.56 22.97
C ARG A 205 3.34 1.41 23.41
N PHE A 206 3.92 0.72 22.45
CA PHE A 206 4.98 -0.23 22.68
C PHE A 206 6.33 0.45 22.48
N ARG A 207 7.26 0.29 23.44
CA ARG A 207 8.62 0.81 23.35
C ARG A 207 9.61 -0.34 23.31
N ARG A 208 10.64 -0.22 22.47
CA ARG A 208 11.78 -1.13 22.42
C ARG A 208 13.08 -0.33 22.33
N VAL A 209 14.16 -0.92 22.81
CA VAL A 209 15.51 -0.38 22.62
C VAL A 209 16.08 -0.95 21.32
N ASP A 210 16.38 -0.06 20.38
CA ASP A 210 17.14 -0.31 19.17
C ASP A 210 18.61 0.08 19.39
N ARG A 211 19.54 -0.77 18.93
CA ARG A 211 20.97 -0.54 19.16
C ARG A 211 21.52 0.68 18.41
N VAL A 212 20.86 1.09 17.34
CA VAL A 212 21.29 2.22 16.51
C VAL A 212 20.45 3.45 16.81
N GLN A 213 19.13 3.29 16.89
CA GLN A 213 18.19 4.40 17.05
C GLN A 213 17.91 4.79 18.52
N GLY A 214 18.35 3.98 19.48
CA GLY A 214 17.99 4.18 20.89
C GLY A 214 16.56 3.71 21.15
N GLU A 215 15.79 4.47 21.93
CA GLU A 215 14.40 4.11 22.20
C GLU A 215 13.51 4.34 20.97
N VAL A 216 12.82 3.29 20.53
CA VAL A 216 11.86 3.34 19.43
C VAL A 216 10.47 3.02 19.98
N SER A 217 9.51 3.89 19.68
CA SER A 217 8.11 3.75 20.08
C SER A 217 7.23 3.49 18.86
N GLN A 218 6.18 2.69 19.03
CA GLN A 218 5.12 2.51 18.06
C GLN A 218 3.77 2.36 18.77
N ARG A 219 2.69 2.70 18.07
CA ARG A 219 1.31 2.38 18.51
C ARG A 219 1.13 0.87 18.71
N LEU A 220 0.31 0.50 19.67
CA LEU A 220 -0.17 -0.88 19.79
C LEU A 220 -0.98 -1.26 18.54
N VAL A 221 -0.65 -2.41 17.95
CA VAL A 221 -1.36 -2.95 16.78
C VAL A 221 -2.34 -4.03 17.24
N ILE A 222 -3.61 -3.89 16.87
CA ILE A 222 -4.61 -4.96 17.01
C ILE A 222 -4.61 -5.80 15.73
N ALA A 223 -4.34 -7.09 15.85
CA ALA A 223 -4.16 -7.98 14.71
C ALA A 223 -4.76 -9.37 14.95
N PRO A 224 -5.01 -10.16 13.89
CA PRO A 224 -5.29 -11.58 14.03
C PRO A 224 -4.10 -12.33 14.65
N PRO A 225 -4.32 -13.55 15.19
CA PRO A 225 -3.26 -14.35 15.82
C PRO A 225 -2.14 -14.78 14.85
N VAL A 226 -2.45 -14.86 13.56
CA VAL A 226 -1.49 -15.20 12.50
C VAL A 226 -1.70 -14.31 11.29
N PHE A 227 -0.63 -14.04 10.57
CA PHE A 227 -0.63 -13.40 9.27
C PHE A 227 -0.35 -14.43 8.18
N VAL A 228 -1.05 -14.34 7.07
CA VAL A 228 -0.94 -15.27 5.95
C VAL A 228 -0.59 -14.50 4.67
N GLU A 229 0.48 -14.90 4.01
CA GLU A 229 0.99 -14.28 2.79
C GLU A 229 0.98 -15.29 1.64
N LEU A 230 0.36 -14.89 0.53
CA LEU A 230 0.52 -15.55 -0.77
C LEU A 230 1.69 -14.89 -1.50
N PRO A 231 2.53 -15.65 -2.23
CA PRO A 231 3.71 -15.11 -2.91
C PRO A 231 3.35 -14.16 -4.04
N ARG A 232 2.11 -14.25 -4.55
CA ARG A 232 1.62 -13.49 -5.70
C ARG A 232 0.13 -13.16 -5.50
N PRO A 233 -0.32 -11.99 -5.96
CA PRO A 233 -1.74 -11.63 -5.92
C PRO A 233 -2.57 -12.34 -7.00
N VAL A 234 -1.93 -12.82 -8.08
CA VAL A 234 -2.59 -13.49 -9.21
C VAL A 234 -1.82 -14.76 -9.58
N PHE A 235 -2.56 -15.85 -9.82
CA PHE A 235 -2.06 -17.12 -10.31
C PHE A 235 -2.75 -17.42 -11.65
N MET A 236 -1.98 -17.30 -12.74
CA MET A 236 -2.47 -17.50 -14.11
C MET A 236 -2.17 -18.92 -14.58
N PHE A 237 -3.14 -19.62 -15.15
CA PHE A 237 -3.03 -20.99 -15.64
C PHE A 237 -3.31 -21.00 -17.15
N ALA A 238 -2.24 -21.10 -17.95
CA ALA A 238 -2.31 -21.14 -19.41
C ALA A 238 -2.99 -22.40 -19.96
N ASN A 239 -2.99 -23.47 -19.17
CA ASN A 239 -3.51 -24.80 -19.50
C ASN A 239 -4.15 -25.44 -18.25
N THR A 240 -4.45 -26.74 -18.30
CA THR A 240 -5.06 -27.49 -17.20
C THR A 240 -4.05 -28.08 -16.20
N GLU A 241 -2.77 -27.74 -16.31
CA GLU A 241 -1.73 -28.30 -15.45
C GLU A 241 -1.83 -27.70 -14.04
N PRO A 242 -1.75 -28.53 -12.98
CA PRO A 242 -1.75 -28.04 -11.62
C PRO A 242 -0.50 -27.22 -11.30
N LYS A 243 -0.64 -26.23 -10.42
CA LYS A 243 0.47 -25.44 -9.90
C LYS A 243 0.60 -25.55 -8.40
N ARG A 244 1.82 -25.35 -7.92
CA ARG A 244 2.11 -25.23 -6.49
C ARG A 244 1.87 -23.79 -6.05
N VAL A 245 1.05 -23.62 -5.03
CA VAL A 245 0.83 -22.36 -4.31
C VAL A 245 1.45 -22.53 -2.94
N GLU A 246 2.59 -21.90 -2.74
CA GLU A 246 3.22 -21.79 -1.43
C GLU A 246 2.49 -20.73 -0.61
N VAL A 247 2.30 -20.99 0.68
CA VAL A 247 1.64 -20.07 1.60
C VAL A 247 2.51 -19.93 2.82
N ARG A 248 2.90 -18.69 3.13
CA ARG A 248 3.70 -18.36 4.30
C ARG A 248 2.77 -17.88 5.42
N VAL A 249 2.93 -18.47 6.60
CA VAL A 249 2.15 -18.11 7.79
C VAL A 249 3.11 -17.66 8.88
N THR A 250 2.89 -16.46 9.40
CA THR A 250 3.70 -15.86 10.48
C THR A 250 2.84 -15.65 11.72
N ALA A 251 3.30 -16.09 12.88
CA ALA A 251 2.58 -15.83 14.13
C ALA A 251 2.67 -14.35 14.54
N ALA A 252 1.53 -13.76 14.91
CA ALA A 252 1.46 -12.39 15.42
C ALA A 252 1.73 -12.33 16.94
N ALA A 253 1.44 -13.41 17.65
CA ALA A 253 1.65 -13.58 19.08
C ALA A 253 2.29 -14.94 19.39
N ASP A 254 2.42 -15.29 20.67
CA ASP A 254 3.21 -16.43 21.14
C ASP A 254 2.80 -17.76 20.50
N LYS A 255 1.72 -18.40 20.97
CA LYS A 255 1.34 -19.74 20.52
C LYS A 255 0.07 -19.69 19.67
N PHE A 256 0.12 -20.32 18.49
CA PHE A 256 -1.07 -20.57 17.67
C PHE A 256 -1.07 -22.02 17.16
N GLU A 257 -2.18 -22.72 17.39
CA GLU A 257 -2.45 -24.05 16.87
C GLU A 257 -3.80 -24.05 16.13
N GLY A 258 -3.84 -24.67 14.96
CA GLY A 258 -5.01 -24.66 14.11
C GLY A 258 -4.77 -25.30 12.74
N GLU A 259 -5.58 -24.91 11.77
CA GLU A 259 -5.49 -25.36 10.38
C GLU A 259 -5.62 -24.19 9.42
N LEU A 260 -5.00 -24.33 8.25
CA LEU A 260 -5.11 -23.42 7.11
C LEU A 260 -5.95 -24.09 6.02
N THR A 261 -6.87 -23.36 5.42
CA THR A 261 -7.69 -23.82 4.30
C THR A 261 -7.62 -22.83 3.15
N LEU A 262 -7.39 -23.34 1.93
CA LEU A 262 -7.50 -22.57 0.70
C LEU A 262 -8.85 -22.88 0.04
N ALA A 263 -9.72 -21.88 -0.05
CA ALA A 263 -10.99 -21.98 -0.76
C ALA A 263 -10.83 -21.40 -2.16
N ALA A 264 -10.92 -22.26 -3.17
CA ALA A 264 -10.91 -21.87 -4.56
C ALA A 264 -12.35 -21.76 -5.12
N PRO A 265 -12.56 -21.09 -6.27
CA PRO A 265 -13.86 -21.03 -6.93
C PRO A 265 -14.37 -22.40 -7.38
N GLU A 266 -15.64 -22.48 -7.73
CA GLU A 266 -16.25 -23.71 -8.26
C GLU A 266 -15.45 -24.27 -9.46
N GLY A 267 -15.28 -25.59 -9.51
CA GLY A 267 -14.52 -26.29 -10.55
C GLY A 267 -13.01 -26.38 -10.33
N TRP A 268 -12.44 -25.54 -9.46
CA TRP A 268 -11.04 -25.62 -9.05
C TRP A 268 -10.85 -26.67 -7.95
N LYS A 269 -9.70 -27.34 -7.93
CA LYS A 269 -9.34 -28.31 -6.89
C LYS A 269 -8.11 -27.87 -6.13
N VAL A 270 -8.12 -28.03 -4.81
CA VAL A 270 -7.00 -27.72 -3.91
C VAL A 270 -6.64 -28.98 -3.14
N ASP A 271 -5.34 -29.32 -3.13
CA ASP A 271 -4.81 -30.53 -2.50
C ASP A 271 -3.48 -30.22 -1.77
N PRO A 272 -3.36 -30.47 -0.45
CA PRO A 272 -4.39 -30.99 0.43
C PRO A 272 -5.53 -29.99 0.68
N ALA A 273 -6.67 -30.43 1.18
CA ALA A 273 -7.79 -29.53 1.50
C ALA A 273 -7.45 -28.58 2.67
N THR A 274 -6.67 -29.07 3.64
CA THR A 274 -6.19 -28.29 4.79
C THR A 274 -4.72 -28.58 5.08
N ALA A 275 -4.06 -27.66 5.80
CA ALA A 275 -2.71 -27.85 6.30
C ALA A 275 -2.64 -27.47 7.80
N PRO A 276 -2.00 -28.28 8.66
CA PRO A 276 -1.90 -27.99 10.08
C PRO A 276 -0.99 -26.78 10.34
N LEU A 277 -1.40 -25.93 11.28
CA LEU A 277 -0.65 -24.78 11.76
C LEU A 277 -0.21 -25.03 13.21
N LYS A 278 1.10 -24.95 13.47
CA LYS A 278 1.67 -25.06 14.81
C LYS A 278 2.84 -24.09 14.96
N LEU A 279 2.54 -22.91 15.50
CA LEU A 279 3.51 -21.83 15.73
C LEU A 279 3.76 -21.68 17.23
N GLN A 280 5.02 -21.49 17.61
CA GLN A 280 5.46 -21.56 19.01
C GLN A 280 5.72 -20.20 19.67
N SER A 281 6.10 -19.20 18.87
CA SER A 281 6.41 -17.85 19.35
C SER A 281 6.01 -16.77 18.33
N ALA A 282 5.84 -15.54 18.80
CA ALA A 282 5.62 -14.39 17.93
C ALA A 282 6.75 -14.25 16.91
N GLY A 283 6.39 -14.03 15.64
CA GLY A 283 7.35 -13.95 14.54
C GLY A 283 7.88 -15.30 14.04
N SER A 284 7.50 -16.43 14.65
CA SER A 284 7.77 -17.74 14.04
C SER A 284 7.01 -17.89 12.73
N GLU A 285 7.62 -18.60 11.78
CA GLU A 285 7.10 -18.75 10.42
C GLU A 285 6.97 -20.22 10.05
N ILE A 286 5.93 -20.55 9.30
CA ILE A 286 5.81 -21.83 8.61
C ILE A 286 5.47 -21.61 7.14
N HIS A 287 5.92 -22.53 6.31
CA HIS A 287 5.60 -22.58 4.90
C HIS A 287 4.80 -23.85 4.64
N THR A 288 3.66 -23.72 3.97
CA THR A 288 2.88 -24.85 3.49
C THR A 288 2.66 -24.71 1.99
N THR A 289 2.43 -25.83 1.31
CA THR A 289 2.25 -25.84 -0.14
C THR A 289 0.97 -26.57 -0.49
N PHE A 290 0.18 -25.96 -1.36
CA PHE A 290 -1.01 -26.54 -1.94
C PHE A 290 -0.80 -26.75 -3.43
N ARG A 291 -1.32 -27.84 -3.96
CA ARG A 291 -1.49 -28.05 -5.39
C ARG A 291 -2.87 -27.56 -5.78
N VAL A 292 -2.91 -26.54 -6.63
CA VAL A 292 -4.14 -25.97 -7.19
C VAL A 292 -4.28 -26.43 -8.64
N THR A 293 -5.39 -27.09 -8.95
CA THR A 293 -5.71 -27.60 -10.28
C THR A 293 -6.84 -26.78 -10.89
N PRO A 294 -6.65 -26.16 -12.06
CA PRO A 294 -7.69 -25.39 -12.74
C PRO A 294 -8.77 -26.29 -13.38
N PRO A 295 -9.97 -25.75 -13.64
CA PRO A 295 -10.96 -26.42 -14.46
C PRO A 295 -10.49 -26.51 -15.93
N ALA A 296 -11.18 -27.35 -16.72
CA ALA A 296 -10.91 -27.46 -18.15
C ALA A 296 -11.24 -26.16 -18.91
N GLN A 297 -12.39 -25.56 -18.58
CA GLN A 297 -12.89 -24.35 -19.21
C GLN A 297 -12.19 -23.10 -18.68
N PRO A 298 -12.00 -22.06 -19.52
CA PRO A 298 -11.55 -20.75 -19.07
C PRO A 298 -12.47 -20.17 -17.98
N GLY A 299 -11.87 -19.43 -17.04
CA GLY A 299 -12.60 -18.81 -15.95
C GLY A 299 -11.67 -18.21 -14.90
N GLU A 300 -12.21 -17.32 -14.08
CA GLU A 300 -11.46 -16.67 -13.01
C GLU A 300 -12.27 -16.63 -11.71
N GLY A 301 -11.58 -16.43 -10.60
CA GLY A 301 -12.23 -16.20 -9.31
C GLY A 301 -11.24 -16.11 -8.15
N PRO A 302 -11.74 -15.79 -6.95
CA PRO A 302 -10.89 -15.56 -5.79
C PRO A 302 -10.39 -16.90 -5.19
N LEU A 303 -9.10 -16.95 -4.87
CA LEU A 303 -8.51 -17.89 -3.93
C LEU A 303 -8.50 -17.23 -2.55
N ARG A 304 -9.40 -17.66 -1.67
CA ARG A 304 -9.49 -17.11 -0.30
C ARG A 304 -8.81 -18.03 0.69
N VAL A 305 -8.10 -17.45 1.64
CA VAL A 305 -7.45 -18.21 2.71
C VAL A 305 -8.22 -18.05 4.01
N PHE A 306 -8.39 -19.16 4.72
CA PHE A 306 -9.03 -19.21 6.03
C PHE A 306 -8.11 -19.89 7.03
N THR A 307 -8.22 -19.49 8.29
CA THR A 307 -7.59 -20.16 9.43
C THR A 307 -8.67 -20.66 10.38
N THR A 308 -8.54 -21.89 10.85
CA THR A 308 -9.39 -22.47 11.87
C THR A 308 -8.56 -22.68 13.13
N SER A 309 -8.94 -22.09 14.25
CA SER A 309 -8.22 -22.28 15.53
C SER A 309 -8.46 -23.68 16.10
N ALA A 310 -7.64 -24.12 17.06
CA ALA A 310 -7.87 -25.36 17.80
C ALA A 310 -9.23 -25.43 18.52
N ALA A 311 -9.89 -24.28 18.76
CA ALA A 311 -11.24 -24.20 19.31
C ALA A 311 -12.34 -24.40 18.25
N GLY A 312 -11.97 -24.65 16.98
CA GLY A 312 -12.89 -24.87 15.86
C GLY A 312 -13.40 -23.58 15.20
N GLU A 313 -12.89 -22.42 15.61
CA GLU A 313 -13.34 -21.14 15.06
C GLU A 313 -12.66 -20.85 13.72
N ARG A 314 -13.43 -20.85 12.64
CA ARG A 314 -12.96 -20.57 11.27
C ARG A 314 -13.14 -19.08 10.94
N ARG A 315 -12.05 -18.40 10.61
CA ARG A 315 -12.03 -16.97 10.23
C ARG A 315 -11.31 -16.74 8.89
N PRO A 316 -11.66 -15.68 8.14
CA PRO A 316 -10.83 -15.22 7.02
C PRO A 316 -9.42 -14.91 7.51
N ALA A 317 -8.42 -15.28 6.72
CA ALA A 317 -7.04 -14.96 7.01
C ALA A 317 -6.69 -13.56 6.47
N PHE A 318 -5.70 -12.92 7.09
CA PHE A 318 -5.20 -11.61 6.68
C PHE A 318 -3.68 -11.64 6.54
N GLY A 319 -3.15 -10.88 5.59
CA GLY A 319 -1.72 -10.65 5.44
C GLY A 319 -1.21 -9.54 6.35
N ARG A 320 0.08 -9.23 6.21
CA ARG A 320 0.71 -8.08 6.88
C ARG A 320 1.62 -7.35 5.93
N GLN A 321 1.44 -6.05 5.81
CA GLN A 321 2.42 -5.16 5.16
C GLN A 321 2.83 -4.09 6.16
N ARG A 322 4.14 -4.01 6.44
CA ARG A 322 4.71 -2.99 7.31
C ARG A 322 5.23 -1.84 6.47
N ILE A 323 4.85 -0.62 6.83
CA ILE A 323 5.35 0.62 6.26
C ILE A 323 6.22 1.26 7.35
N GLU A 324 7.54 1.10 7.23
CA GLU A 324 8.49 1.46 8.27
C GLU A 324 9.69 2.15 7.61
N TYR A 325 9.77 3.47 7.76
CA TYR A 325 10.91 4.28 7.33
C TYR A 325 11.44 5.08 8.51
N PRO A 326 12.73 5.45 8.54
CA PRO A 326 13.31 6.19 9.68
C PRO A 326 12.64 7.52 10.03
N HIS A 327 11.86 8.11 9.12
CA HIS A 327 11.24 9.43 9.27
C HIS A 327 9.72 9.40 9.51
N ILE A 328 9.11 8.21 9.67
CA ILE A 328 7.69 8.06 10.01
C ILE A 328 7.49 7.04 11.13
N GLU A 329 6.39 7.15 11.86
CA GLU A 329 5.95 6.09 12.78
C GLU A 329 5.63 4.80 11.98
N PRO A 330 6.03 3.60 12.45
CA PRO A 330 5.68 2.36 11.78
C PRO A 330 4.17 2.19 11.64
N GLN A 331 3.71 1.90 10.42
CA GLN A 331 2.32 1.59 10.13
C GLN A 331 2.19 0.14 9.65
N VAL A 332 1.01 -0.45 9.88
CA VAL A 332 0.71 -1.82 9.49
C VAL A 332 -0.59 -1.87 8.70
N LEU A 333 -0.54 -2.42 7.49
CA LEU A 333 -1.72 -2.84 6.75
C LEU A 333 -1.95 -4.34 7.00
N ILE A 334 -3.22 -4.70 7.17
CA ILE A 334 -3.68 -6.06 7.45
C ILE A 334 -4.72 -6.41 6.37
N PRO A 335 -4.32 -6.48 5.08
CA PRO A 335 -5.25 -6.77 3.99
C PRO A 335 -5.75 -8.22 4.06
N PRO A 336 -6.91 -8.54 3.47
CA PRO A 336 -7.34 -9.93 3.31
C PRO A 336 -6.25 -10.78 2.63
N ALA A 337 -6.04 -11.99 3.14
CA ALA A 337 -5.15 -12.97 2.51
C ALA A 337 -5.93 -13.68 1.40
N GLU A 338 -5.92 -13.07 0.21
CA GLU A 338 -6.58 -13.60 -0.97
C GLU A 338 -5.72 -13.40 -2.23
N GLY A 339 -5.97 -14.23 -3.23
CA GLY A 339 -5.39 -14.10 -4.56
C GLY A 339 -6.45 -14.29 -5.64
N LYS A 340 -6.11 -14.01 -6.89
CA LYS A 340 -6.95 -14.26 -8.06
C LYS A 340 -6.44 -15.48 -8.82
N LEU A 341 -7.30 -16.47 -9.05
CA LEU A 341 -7.03 -17.56 -9.97
C LEU A 341 -7.57 -17.17 -11.35
N VAL A 342 -6.76 -17.36 -12.38
CA VAL A 342 -7.17 -17.13 -13.77
C VAL A 342 -6.81 -18.36 -14.58
N ARG A 343 -7.79 -19.02 -15.19
CA ARG A 343 -7.60 -20.07 -16.18
C ARG A 343 -7.92 -19.49 -17.56
N ALA A 344 -6.93 -19.44 -18.44
CA ALA A 344 -7.07 -18.88 -19.77
C ALA A 344 -6.23 -19.64 -20.79
N GLU A 345 -6.75 -19.82 -22.01
CA GLU A 345 -6.00 -20.45 -23.09
C GLU A 345 -5.00 -19.45 -23.68
N VAL A 346 -3.76 -19.56 -23.20
CA VAL A 346 -2.64 -18.74 -23.66
C VAL A 346 -1.60 -19.66 -24.27
N ASN A 347 -1.49 -19.61 -25.59
CA ASN A 347 -0.46 -20.36 -26.31
C ASN A 347 0.79 -19.48 -26.46
N SER A 348 1.96 -20.08 -26.35
CA SER A 348 3.24 -19.44 -26.65
C SER A 348 4.14 -20.43 -27.37
N THR A 349 4.73 -20.02 -28.51
CA THR A 349 5.80 -20.80 -29.17
C THR A 349 7.18 -20.38 -28.66
N ALA A 350 7.27 -19.23 -28.00
CA ALA A 350 8.45 -18.84 -27.24
C ALA A 350 8.53 -19.68 -25.95
N ARG A 351 9.70 -20.27 -25.71
CA ARG A 351 10.03 -21.06 -24.52
C ARG A 351 10.98 -20.32 -23.61
N ARG A 352 11.92 -19.56 -24.17
CA ARG A 352 12.97 -18.88 -23.40
C ARG A 352 13.18 -17.46 -23.88
N ILE A 353 13.05 -16.49 -22.98
CA ILE A 353 13.24 -15.07 -23.29
C ILE A 353 14.30 -14.43 -22.40
N GLY A 354 15.05 -13.50 -22.99
CA GLY A 354 15.93 -12.58 -22.26
C GLY A 354 15.15 -11.33 -21.85
N TYR A 355 15.37 -10.84 -20.63
CA TYR A 355 14.67 -9.67 -20.12
C TYR A 355 15.65 -8.67 -19.51
N ILE A 356 15.68 -7.45 -20.05
CA ILE A 356 16.47 -6.34 -19.52
C ILE A 356 15.56 -5.55 -18.58
N ALA A 357 15.80 -5.66 -17.27
CA ALA A 357 14.92 -5.12 -16.25
C ALA A 357 14.80 -3.59 -16.32
N GLY A 358 13.55 -3.11 -16.24
CA GLY A 358 13.21 -1.71 -16.11
C GLY A 358 12.98 -1.28 -14.66
N ALA A 359 12.26 -0.17 -14.45
CA ALA A 359 11.93 0.34 -13.12
C ALA A 359 10.63 -0.27 -12.58
N GLY A 360 10.71 -1.13 -11.55
CA GLY A 360 9.54 -1.66 -10.84
C GLY A 360 8.67 -2.59 -11.70
N ASP A 361 9.29 -3.57 -12.36
CA ASP A 361 8.68 -4.36 -13.42
C ASP A 361 8.34 -5.80 -12.97
N ALA A 362 7.04 -6.14 -12.94
CA ALA A 362 6.53 -7.47 -12.56
C ALA A 362 6.19 -8.37 -13.77
N ILE A 363 6.44 -7.92 -14.99
CA ILE A 363 6.17 -8.70 -16.22
C ILE A 363 6.94 -10.02 -16.27
N PRO A 364 8.23 -10.11 -15.87
CA PRO A 364 8.95 -11.38 -15.87
C PRO A 364 8.20 -12.49 -15.10
N ASP A 365 7.59 -12.15 -13.97
CA ASP A 365 6.85 -13.13 -13.16
C ASP A 365 5.53 -13.54 -13.82
N ALA A 366 4.81 -12.61 -14.44
CA ALA A 366 3.60 -12.92 -15.19
C ALA A 366 3.88 -13.82 -16.41
N LEU A 367 5.01 -13.63 -17.10
CA LEU A 367 5.40 -14.48 -18.22
C LEU A 367 5.80 -15.89 -17.78
N ARG A 368 6.42 -16.04 -16.60
CA ARG A 368 6.66 -17.36 -16.00
C ARG A 368 5.36 -18.10 -15.69
N GLU A 369 4.30 -17.38 -15.31
CA GLU A 369 2.99 -18.00 -15.06
C GLU A 369 2.39 -18.64 -16.31
N ILE A 370 2.72 -18.19 -17.51
CA ILE A 370 2.25 -18.84 -18.76
C ILE A 370 3.24 -19.88 -19.30
N GLY A 371 4.23 -20.31 -18.50
CA GLY A 371 5.16 -21.38 -18.85
C GLY A 371 6.39 -20.95 -19.64
N VAL A 372 6.67 -19.65 -19.74
CA VAL A 372 7.87 -19.12 -20.41
C VAL A 372 9.04 -19.03 -19.42
N GLU A 373 10.20 -19.57 -19.79
CA GLU A 373 11.44 -19.34 -19.03
C GLU A 373 11.93 -17.91 -19.26
N VAL A 374 11.99 -17.12 -18.19
CA VAL A 374 12.45 -15.72 -18.25
C VAL A 374 13.78 -15.56 -17.52
N LYS A 375 14.82 -15.22 -18.26
CA LYS A 375 16.14 -14.87 -17.73
C LYS A 375 16.30 -13.36 -17.67
N LEU A 376 16.47 -12.83 -16.45
CA LEU A 376 16.90 -11.44 -16.29
C LEU A 376 18.36 -11.34 -16.75
N LEU A 377 18.62 -10.49 -17.75
CA LEU A 377 19.93 -10.32 -18.37
C LEU A 377 20.77 -9.31 -17.59
N THR A 378 22.03 -9.65 -17.38
CA THR A 378 23.06 -8.76 -16.86
C THR A 378 23.82 -8.08 -18.00
N ASP A 379 24.57 -7.02 -17.67
CA ASP A 379 25.37 -6.23 -18.63
C ASP A 379 26.27 -7.11 -19.52
N GLN A 380 26.91 -8.13 -18.94
CA GLN A 380 27.85 -9.01 -19.63
C GLN A 380 27.16 -10.05 -20.54
N GLU A 381 25.88 -10.32 -20.32
CA GLU A 381 25.11 -11.29 -21.11
C GLU A 381 24.52 -10.67 -22.38
N ILE A 382 24.61 -9.35 -22.56
CA ILE A 382 24.03 -8.63 -23.72
C ILE A 382 25.07 -8.54 -24.84
N SER A 383 25.22 -9.65 -25.56
CA SER A 383 25.95 -9.74 -26.84
C SER A 383 25.13 -10.55 -27.83
N ALA A 384 25.19 -10.22 -29.13
CA ALA A 384 24.36 -10.87 -30.15
C ALA A 384 24.51 -12.40 -30.14
N THR A 385 25.74 -12.89 -29.96
CA THR A 385 26.04 -14.32 -29.84
C THR A 385 25.34 -14.97 -28.65
N ASN A 386 25.39 -14.33 -27.48
CA ASN A 386 24.73 -14.86 -26.30
C ASN A 386 23.20 -14.73 -26.41
N LEU A 387 22.69 -13.66 -27.01
CA LEU A 387 21.26 -13.41 -27.17
C LEU A 387 20.58 -14.40 -28.11
N ALA A 388 21.32 -15.03 -29.04
CA ALA A 388 20.80 -16.03 -29.98
C ALA A 388 20.16 -17.26 -29.30
N GLN A 389 20.40 -17.49 -28.01
CA GLN A 389 19.76 -18.56 -27.23
C GLN A 389 18.31 -18.24 -26.80
N TYR A 390 17.85 -17.01 -27.03
CA TYR A 390 16.52 -16.53 -26.63
C TYR A 390 15.62 -16.34 -27.85
N ASP A 391 14.35 -16.73 -27.69
CA ASP A 391 13.31 -16.57 -28.71
C ASP A 391 12.91 -15.09 -28.88
N ALA A 392 13.01 -14.31 -27.80
CA ALA A 392 12.84 -12.86 -27.78
C ALA A 392 13.67 -12.21 -26.68
N VAL A 393 14.01 -10.94 -26.87
CA VAL A 393 14.63 -10.08 -25.86
C VAL A 393 13.72 -8.89 -25.57
N VAL A 394 13.28 -8.77 -24.32
CA VAL A 394 12.36 -7.72 -23.87
C VAL A 394 13.10 -6.68 -23.04
N LEU A 395 12.98 -5.41 -23.42
CA LEU A 395 13.40 -4.27 -22.62
C LEU A 395 12.20 -3.84 -21.78
N GLY A 396 12.38 -3.91 -20.45
CA GLY A 396 11.37 -3.57 -19.46
C GLY A 396 10.97 -2.11 -19.45
N ILE A 397 9.97 -1.78 -18.62
CA ILE A 397 9.44 -0.43 -18.53
C ILE A 397 10.52 0.58 -18.12
N ARG A 398 10.67 1.66 -18.90
CA ARG A 398 11.68 2.70 -18.67
C ARG A 398 13.12 2.17 -18.65
N ALA A 399 13.41 1.04 -19.29
CA ALA A 399 14.75 0.46 -19.35
C ALA A 399 15.80 1.45 -19.89
N TYR A 400 15.43 2.34 -20.82
CA TYR A 400 16.33 3.40 -21.31
C TYR A 400 16.72 4.40 -20.22
N ASN A 401 15.82 4.70 -19.27
CA ASN A 401 16.12 5.59 -18.16
C ASN A 401 16.99 4.90 -17.10
N VAL A 402 16.67 3.64 -16.77
CA VAL A 402 17.41 2.86 -15.76
C VAL A 402 18.84 2.59 -16.23
N HIS A 403 19.02 2.30 -17.51
CA HIS A 403 20.30 1.89 -18.09
C HIS A 403 20.87 2.92 -19.07
N ALA A 404 20.65 4.21 -18.81
CA ALA A 404 21.05 5.31 -19.70
C ALA A 404 22.56 5.28 -20.07
N ALA A 405 23.41 4.80 -19.16
CA ALA A 405 24.86 4.68 -19.37
C ALA A 405 25.31 3.44 -20.17
N ARG A 406 24.40 2.51 -20.46
CA ARG A 406 24.72 1.23 -21.13
C ARG A 406 23.96 1.01 -22.43
N ILE A 407 22.80 1.63 -22.58
CA ILE A 407 21.91 1.36 -23.70
C ILE A 407 22.57 1.63 -25.07
N GLY A 408 23.45 2.63 -25.17
CA GLY A 408 24.21 2.89 -26.39
C GLY A 408 25.18 1.77 -26.78
N ALA A 409 25.69 1.01 -25.81
CA ALA A 409 26.55 -0.15 -26.05
C ALA A 409 25.73 -1.42 -26.35
N TRP A 410 24.57 -1.58 -25.72
CA TRP A 410 23.68 -2.72 -25.94
C TRP A 410 22.93 -2.66 -27.27
N PHE A 411 22.58 -1.47 -27.73
CA PHE A 411 21.72 -1.32 -28.90
C PHE A 411 22.31 -1.94 -30.18
N PRO A 412 23.61 -1.78 -30.52
CA PRO A 412 24.22 -2.50 -31.64
C PRO A 412 24.10 -4.02 -31.54
N GLU A 413 24.26 -4.59 -30.34
CA GLU A 413 24.14 -6.04 -30.08
C GLU A 413 22.69 -6.52 -30.23
N LEU A 414 21.72 -5.76 -29.70
CA LEU A 414 20.29 -6.02 -29.86
C LEU A 414 19.88 -5.98 -31.34
N MET A 415 20.40 -5.00 -32.09
CA MET A 415 20.15 -4.88 -33.54
C MET A 415 20.79 -6.02 -34.33
N SER A 416 22.01 -6.44 -33.97
CA SER A 416 22.66 -7.61 -34.57
C SER A 416 21.87 -8.90 -34.30
N TYR A 417 21.38 -9.08 -33.07
CA TYR A 417 20.48 -10.18 -32.72
C TYR A 417 19.18 -10.15 -33.54
N ALA A 418 18.51 -8.99 -33.66
CA ALA A 418 17.30 -8.83 -34.46
C ALA A 418 17.55 -9.14 -35.95
N ARG A 419 18.61 -8.61 -36.56
CA ARG A 419 18.99 -8.88 -37.95
C ARG A 419 19.16 -10.38 -38.24
N ASN A 420 19.64 -11.13 -37.25
CA ASN A 420 19.85 -12.57 -37.32
C ASN A 420 18.59 -13.42 -37.01
N GLY A 421 17.40 -12.82 -36.97
CA GLY A 421 16.13 -13.54 -36.77
C GLY A 421 15.51 -13.37 -35.37
N GLY A 422 16.21 -12.68 -34.47
CA GLY A 422 15.71 -12.40 -33.12
C GLY A 422 14.53 -11.43 -33.09
N VAL A 423 13.78 -11.45 -31.98
CA VAL A 423 12.71 -10.48 -31.71
C VAL A 423 13.13 -9.57 -30.57
N VAL A 424 13.19 -8.26 -30.81
CA VAL A 424 13.45 -7.25 -29.77
C VAL A 424 12.17 -6.49 -29.47
N ILE A 425 11.77 -6.44 -28.20
CA ILE A 425 10.57 -5.73 -27.74
C ILE A 425 10.98 -4.61 -26.81
N VAL A 426 10.66 -3.38 -27.17
CA VAL A 426 10.83 -2.19 -26.34
C VAL A 426 9.48 -1.77 -25.79
N GLN A 427 9.34 -1.87 -24.48
CA GLN A 427 8.13 -1.45 -23.79
C GLN A 427 8.12 0.06 -23.54
N TYR A 428 7.06 0.50 -22.87
CA TYR A 428 6.84 1.87 -22.41
C TYR A 428 8.12 2.52 -21.87
N ASN A 429 8.44 3.71 -22.39
CA ASN A 429 9.54 4.57 -21.95
C ASN A 429 9.10 6.04 -21.91
N THR A 430 9.76 6.86 -21.09
CA THR A 430 9.47 8.30 -20.99
C THR A 430 10.59 9.14 -21.58
N THR A 431 10.29 10.33 -22.11
CA THR A 431 11.29 11.33 -22.47
C THR A 431 12.02 11.84 -21.21
N PRO A 432 13.35 12.09 -21.23
CA PRO A 432 14.25 12.06 -22.40
C PRO A 432 14.93 10.69 -22.63
N GLY A 433 14.33 9.57 -22.21
CA GLY A 433 14.94 8.24 -22.21
C GLY A 433 15.45 7.78 -23.59
N PRO A 434 14.57 7.33 -24.50
CA PRO A 434 14.98 6.85 -25.80
C PRO A 434 15.36 8.01 -26.73
N LYS A 435 16.41 7.80 -27.52
CA LYS A 435 16.90 8.73 -28.55
C LYS A 435 16.61 8.15 -29.94
N PRO A 436 16.57 8.96 -31.01
CA PRO A 436 16.31 8.47 -32.36
C PRO A 436 17.23 7.32 -32.80
N GLU A 437 18.50 7.33 -32.40
CA GLU A 437 19.48 6.28 -32.71
C GLU A 437 19.24 4.95 -31.97
N HIS A 438 18.29 4.90 -31.04
CA HIS A 438 17.91 3.70 -30.29
C HIS A 438 16.73 2.95 -30.91
N PHE A 439 16.42 3.24 -32.17
CA PHE A 439 15.39 2.56 -32.95
C PHE A 439 15.95 2.15 -34.32
N PRO A 440 15.44 1.06 -34.93
CA PRO A 440 15.88 0.60 -36.25
C PRO A 440 15.54 1.58 -37.39
N ALA A 441 14.52 2.42 -37.17
CA ALA A 441 13.99 3.40 -38.11
C ALA A 441 13.42 4.59 -37.32
N PRO A 442 13.36 5.82 -37.89
CA PRO A 442 12.87 7.01 -37.21
C PRO A 442 11.53 6.80 -36.47
N LEU A 443 11.54 7.08 -35.17
CA LEU A 443 10.40 6.99 -34.27
C LEU A 443 10.56 8.05 -33.18
N GLN A 444 9.50 8.80 -32.92
CA GLN A 444 9.44 9.82 -31.89
C GLN A 444 8.32 9.50 -30.89
N LEU A 445 8.67 9.54 -29.60
CA LEU A 445 7.69 9.44 -28.52
C LEU A 445 7.05 10.80 -28.25
N SER A 446 5.76 10.76 -27.95
CA SER A 446 4.98 11.92 -27.52
C SER A 446 4.69 11.85 -26.02
N ARG A 447 3.78 12.72 -25.56
CA ARG A 447 3.18 12.62 -24.22
C ARG A 447 1.76 12.04 -24.27
N ASP A 448 1.29 11.65 -25.45
CA ASP A 448 -0.06 11.14 -25.67
C ASP A 448 -0.27 9.86 -24.88
N ARG A 449 -1.47 9.72 -24.35
CA ARG A 449 -1.86 8.67 -23.43
C ARG A 449 -3.35 8.42 -23.59
N VAL A 450 -3.76 7.19 -23.34
CA VAL A 450 -5.16 6.77 -23.34
C VAL A 450 -5.44 6.27 -21.94
N THR A 451 -6.06 7.15 -21.15
CA THR A 451 -6.24 7.00 -19.71
C THR A 451 -7.55 6.30 -19.36
N ASP A 452 -8.54 6.30 -20.25
CA ASP A 452 -9.76 5.54 -20.08
C ASP A 452 -9.47 4.05 -20.32
N GLU A 453 -9.53 3.24 -19.25
CA GLU A 453 -9.30 1.79 -19.32
C GLU A 453 -10.32 1.04 -20.18
N THR A 454 -11.47 1.65 -20.46
CA THR A 454 -12.55 1.09 -21.28
C THR A 454 -12.50 1.56 -22.74
N ALA A 455 -11.61 2.50 -23.08
CA ALA A 455 -11.47 3.02 -24.44
C ALA A 455 -11.38 1.90 -25.49
N GLU A 456 -12.09 2.07 -26.60
CA GLU A 456 -12.11 1.09 -27.69
C GLU A 456 -10.70 0.87 -28.26
N ILE A 457 -10.35 -0.39 -28.51
CA ILE A 457 -9.14 -0.76 -29.22
C ILE A 457 -9.52 -1.24 -30.62
N ARG A 458 -8.99 -0.55 -31.64
CA ARG A 458 -9.19 -0.87 -33.05
C ARG A 458 -7.98 -1.61 -33.59
N LEU A 459 -8.22 -2.69 -34.35
CA LEU A 459 -7.19 -3.51 -34.97
C LEU A 459 -6.84 -2.95 -36.36
N LEU A 460 -5.67 -2.32 -36.49
CA LEU A 460 -5.26 -1.64 -37.72
C LEU A 460 -4.65 -2.60 -38.76
N ALA A 461 -4.03 -3.69 -38.31
CA ALA A 461 -3.36 -4.67 -39.16
C ALA A 461 -3.92 -6.08 -38.92
N PRO A 462 -5.19 -6.35 -39.26
CA PRO A 462 -5.91 -7.57 -38.86
C PRO A 462 -5.28 -8.88 -39.35
N ASP A 463 -4.52 -8.84 -40.45
CA ASP A 463 -3.82 -10.00 -41.02
C ASP A 463 -2.39 -10.16 -40.49
N HIS A 464 -1.88 -9.21 -39.70
CA HIS A 464 -0.52 -9.28 -39.17
C HIS A 464 -0.36 -10.47 -38.21
N PRO A 465 0.75 -11.24 -38.25
CA PRO A 465 0.92 -12.42 -37.41
C PRO A 465 0.76 -12.16 -35.91
N ILE A 466 1.17 -10.97 -35.43
CA ILE A 466 1.01 -10.54 -34.02
C ILE A 466 -0.44 -10.59 -33.51
N LEU A 467 -1.45 -10.46 -34.39
CA LEU A 467 -2.87 -10.54 -34.02
C LEU A 467 -3.48 -11.93 -34.26
N ASN A 468 -2.72 -12.85 -34.84
CA ASN A 468 -3.25 -14.12 -35.32
C ASN A 468 -2.55 -15.35 -34.74
N MET A 469 -1.28 -15.24 -34.33
CA MET A 469 -0.44 -16.38 -33.96
C MET A 469 0.43 -16.10 -32.72
N PRO A 470 0.56 -17.07 -31.81
CA PRO A 470 -0.19 -18.34 -31.75
C PRO A 470 -1.63 -18.18 -31.21
N ASN A 471 -2.02 -16.96 -30.79
CA ASN A 471 -3.36 -16.66 -30.32
C ASN A 471 -4.08 -15.74 -31.31
N LYS A 472 -5.33 -16.06 -31.69
CA LYS A 472 -6.19 -15.12 -32.41
C LYS A 472 -6.68 -14.03 -31.46
N ILE A 473 -6.33 -12.78 -31.76
CA ILE A 473 -6.69 -11.59 -31.01
C ILE A 473 -7.92 -10.94 -31.62
N THR A 474 -8.84 -10.51 -30.76
CA THR A 474 -10.11 -9.88 -31.10
C THR A 474 -10.37 -8.69 -30.18
N ALA A 475 -11.43 -7.91 -30.42
CA ALA A 475 -11.83 -6.83 -29.52
C ALA A 475 -12.09 -7.32 -28.08
N ALA A 476 -12.56 -8.56 -27.90
CA ALA A 476 -12.81 -9.15 -26.58
C ALA A 476 -11.52 -9.34 -25.76
N ASP A 477 -10.37 -9.47 -26.42
CA ASP A 477 -9.07 -9.52 -25.78
C ASP A 477 -8.67 -8.19 -25.17
N PHE A 478 -9.48 -7.12 -25.29
CA PHE A 478 -9.26 -5.82 -24.65
C PHE A 478 -10.24 -5.54 -23.49
N ASN A 479 -11.05 -6.53 -23.10
CA ASN A 479 -11.97 -6.42 -21.96
C ASN A 479 -11.22 -6.59 -20.62
N GLY A 480 -11.71 -5.92 -19.58
CA GLY A 480 -11.18 -6.05 -18.22
C GLY A 480 -9.81 -5.42 -17.99
N TRP A 481 -9.38 -4.50 -18.88
CA TRP A 481 -8.19 -3.67 -18.63
C TRP A 481 -8.37 -2.88 -17.34
N VAL A 482 -7.27 -2.73 -16.61
CA VAL A 482 -7.25 -1.95 -15.37
C VAL A 482 -6.50 -0.64 -15.58
N GLN A 483 -7.01 0.43 -14.98
CA GLN A 483 -6.41 1.75 -14.85
C GLN A 483 -6.22 2.59 -16.13
N GLU A 484 -5.56 2.08 -17.17
CA GLU A 484 -5.31 2.82 -18.42
C GLU A 484 -4.98 1.86 -19.58
N ARG A 485 -5.21 2.29 -20.83
CA ARG A 485 -4.76 1.51 -22.01
C ARG A 485 -3.25 1.62 -22.18
N GLY A 486 -2.72 2.84 -22.16
CA GLY A 486 -1.31 3.04 -22.44
C GLY A 486 -0.86 4.49 -22.39
N LEU A 487 0.46 4.65 -22.43
CA LEU A 487 1.14 5.87 -22.04
C LEU A 487 2.30 6.19 -22.99
N TYR A 488 2.48 7.48 -23.30
CA TYR A 488 3.58 8.02 -24.11
C TYR A 488 3.69 7.33 -25.47
N PHE A 489 2.57 7.22 -26.17
CA PHE A 489 2.54 6.63 -27.51
C PHE A 489 3.45 7.41 -28.47
N ALA A 490 3.96 6.73 -29.49
CA ALA A 490 4.60 7.44 -30.59
C ALA A 490 3.54 8.28 -31.34
N ASP A 491 3.90 9.47 -31.77
CA ASP A 491 3.06 10.34 -32.60
C ASP A 491 3.65 10.56 -34.01
N LYS A 492 4.92 10.20 -34.20
CA LYS A 492 5.62 10.26 -35.49
C LYS A 492 6.55 9.06 -35.66
N TRP A 493 6.48 8.43 -36.82
CA TRP A 493 7.35 7.33 -37.23
C TRP A 493 7.43 7.28 -38.76
N ASP A 494 8.45 6.62 -39.30
CA ASP A 494 8.57 6.43 -40.75
C ASP A 494 7.71 5.26 -41.27
N GLY A 495 7.62 5.12 -42.60
CA GLY A 495 6.80 4.08 -43.24
C GLY A 495 7.30 2.64 -43.04
N ALA A 496 8.46 2.42 -42.40
CA ALA A 496 8.94 1.08 -42.09
C ALA A 496 8.20 0.46 -40.89
N TRP A 497 7.52 1.27 -40.09
CA TRP A 497 6.71 0.80 -38.96
C TRP A 497 5.27 0.53 -39.38
N THR A 498 4.79 -0.65 -39.01
CA THR A 498 3.39 -1.04 -39.14
C THR A 498 2.68 -0.78 -37.79
N PRO A 499 1.72 0.15 -37.72
CA PRO A 499 0.86 0.30 -36.56
C PRO A 499 -0.14 -0.85 -36.48
N ILE A 500 -0.24 -1.48 -35.30
CA ILE A 500 -1.05 -2.68 -35.08
C ILE A 500 -2.39 -2.35 -34.43
N LEU A 501 -2.40 -1.41 -33.49
CA LEU A 501 -3.56 -1.05 -32.67
C LEU A 501 -3.74 0.46 -32.66
N SER A 502 -5.00 0.89 -32.54
CA SER A 502 -5.39 2.28 -32.33
C SER A 502 -6.33 2.40 -31.14
N SER A 503 -6.19 3.46 -30.36
CA SER A 503 -7.12 3.83 -29.28
C SER A 503 -7.06 5.31 -28.99
N ASN A 504 -8.07 5.86 -28.34
CA ASN A 504 -8.11 7.24 -27.88
C ASN A 504 -9.10 7.39 -26.73
N ASP A 505 -8.89 8.39 -25.86
CA ASP A 505 -9.88 8.77 -24.88
C ASP A 505 -11.10 9.43 -25.58
N PRO A 506 -12.29 9.42 -24.94
CA PRO A 506 -13.49 10.02 -25.53
C PRO A 506 -13.28 11.49 -25.95
N GLY A 507 -13.51 11.77 -27.24
CA GLY A 507 -13.34 13.12 -27.81
C GLY A 507 -11.92 13.47 -28.25
N GLU A 508 -10.94 12.60 -28.02
CA GLU A 508 -9.56 12.79 -28.49
C GLU A 508 -9.31 12.19 -29.88
N LYS A 509 -8.17 12.53 -30.50
CA LYS A 509 -7.77 11.97 -31.79
C LYS A 509 -7.28 10.52 -31.61
N PRO A 510 -7.51 9.63 -32.60
CA PRO A 510 -6.91 8.31 -32.62
C PRO A 510 -5.39 8.34 -32.41
N ALA A 511 -4.90 7.53 -31.48
CA ALA A 511 -3.49 7.37 -31.22
C ALA A 511 -3.04 5.97 -31.68
N ASP A 512 -2.38 5.93 -32.84
CA ASP A 512 -2.05 4.69 -33.57
C ASP A 512 -0.62 4.16 -33.25
N GLY A 513 0.19 4.96 -32.57
CA GLY A 513 1.59 4.64 -32.24
C GLY A 513 1.77 3.85 -30.93
N GLY A 514 0.71 3.23 -30.41
CA GLY A 514 0.75 2.45 -29.16
C GLY A 514 1.38 1.07 -29.30
N LEU A 515 1.32 0.46 -30.49
CA LEU A 515 2.01 -0.79 -30.84
C LEU A 515 2.50 -0.71 -32.29
N LEU A 516 3.80 -0.50 -32.44
CA LEU A 516 4.48 -0.36 -33.72
C LEU A 516 5.44 -1.54 -33.93
N VAL A 517 5.35 -2.16 -35.10
CA VAL A 517 6.17 -3.34 -35.45
C VAL A 517 6.91 -3.06 -36.75
N THR A 518 8.20 -3.37 -36.80
CA THR A 518 8.99 -3.30 -38.03
C THR A 518 9.86 -4.53 -38.20
N ARG A 519 10.11 -4.88 -39.45
CA ARG A 519 10.98 -6.00 -39.81
C ARG A 519 12.42 -5.52 -39.86
N VAL A 520 13.32 -6.25 -39.21
CA VAL A 520 14.76 -5.99 -39.21
C VAL A 520 15.45 -7.17 -39.86
N GLU A 521 15.62 -7.09 -41.18
CA GLU A 521 16.11 -8.20 -42.01
C GLU A 521 15.33 -9.50 -41.75
N LYS A 522 15.94 -10.48 -41.05
CA LYS A 522 15.32 -11.77 -40.75
C LYS A 522 14.43 -11.74 -39.51
N GLY A 523 14.63 -10.79 -38.61
CA GLY A 523 13.89 -10.71 -37.35
C GLY A 523 12.99 -9.48 -37.24
N TRP A 524 12.67 -9.12 -36.00
CA TRP A 524 11.63 -8.15 -35.69
C TRP A 524 12.05 -7.19 -34.59
N PHE A 525 11.55 -5.96 -34.69
CA PHE A 525 11.63 -4.97 -33.64
C PHE A 525 10.23 -4.43 -33.35
N ILE A 526 9.84 -4.45 -32.07
CA ILE A 526 8.53 -4.03 -31.61
C ILE A 526 8.71 -2.90 -30.61
N TYR A 527 8.02 -1.79 -30.84
CA TYR A 527 7.82 -0.75 -29.83
C TYR A 527 6.38 -0.82 -29.32
N THR A 528 6.19 -0.73 -28.01
CA THR A 528 4.85 -0.69 -27.41
C THR A 528 4.75 0.24 -26.21
N GLY A 529 3.79 1.17 -26.27
CA GLY A 529 3.41 2.08 -25.19
C GLY A 529 2.22 1.61 -24.34
N TYR A 530 1.62 0.46 -24.67
CA TYR A 530 0.51 -0.09 -23.88
C TYR A 530 0.95 -0.50 -22.48
N ALA A 531 0.04 -0.40 -21.51
CA ALA A 531 0.33 -0.55 -20.09
C ALA A 531 0.45 -2.03 -19.62
N TRP A 532 1.23 -2.85 -20.33
CA TRP A 532 1.42 -4.29 -20.05
C TRP A 532 1.83 -4.57 -18.60
N PHE A 533 2.63 -3.68 -18.02
CA PHE A 533 3.10 -3.74 -16.63
C PHE A 533 1.97 -3.62 -15.58
N ARG A 534 0.77 -3.20 -15.98
CA ARG A 534 -0.44 -3.24 -15.15
C ARG A 534 -1.30 -4.45 -15.50
N GLN A 535 -1.47 -4.72 -16.80
CA GLN A 535 -2.41 -5.73 -17.28
C GLN A 535 -1.93 -7.17 -17.01
N LEU A 536 -0.64 -7.44 -17.23
CA LEU A 536 -0.10 -8.78 -17.00
C LEU A 536 -0.11 -9.13 -15.51
N PRO A 537 0.37 -8.28 -14.57
CA PRO A 537 0.26 -8.60 -13.15
C PRO A 537 -1.18 -8.66 -12.61
N ALA A 538 -2.12 -7.96 -13.25
CA ALA A 538 -3.55 -8.04 -12.91
C ALA A 538 -4.25 -9.31 -13.45
N GLY A 539 -3.56 -10.13 -14.24
CA GLY A 539 -4.12 -11.36 -14.79
C GLY A 539 -5.05 -11.15 -15.99
N VAL A 540 -4.94 -10.03 -16.71
CA VAL A 540 -5.80 -9.76 -17.87
C VAL A 540 -5.48 -10.74 -19.00
N THR A 541 -6.44 -11.60 -19.33
CA THR A 541 -6.25 -12.72 -20.27
C THR A 541 -5.76 -12.26 -21.65
N GLY A 542 -6.43 -11.30 -22.27
CA GLY A 542 -6.08 -10.87 -23.62
C GLY A 542 -4.72 -10.18 -23.69
N ALA A 543 -4.29 -9.51 -22.62
CA ALA A 543 -2.95 -8.97 -22.51
C ALA A 543 -1.88 -10.08 -22.54
N HIS A 544 -2.12 -11.21 -21.85
CA HIS A 544 -1.21 -12.36 -21.90
C HIS A 544 -1.16 -12.99 -23.30
N ARG A 545 -2.32 -13.13 -23.97
CA ARG A 545 -2.39 -13.68 -25.34
C ARG A 545 -1.62 -12.83 -26.34
N LEU A 546 -1.83 -11.51 -26.33
CA LEU A 546 -1.12 -10.60 -27.25
C LEU A 546 0.37 -10.49 -26.91
N PHE A 547 0.75 -10.47 -25.63
CA PHE A 547 2.17 -10.47 -25.27
C PHE A 547 2.86 -11.78 -25.66
N ALA A 548 2.17 -12.93 -25.50
CA ALA A 548 2.65 -14.23 -25.97
C ALA A 548 2.84 -14.25 -27.51
N ASN A 549 1.97 -13.60 -28.28
CA ASN A 549 2.15 -13.40 -29.71
C ASN A 549 3.39 -12.57 -30.03
N MET A 550 3.62 -11.47 -29.31
CA MET A 550 4.81 -10.62 -29.51
C MET A 550 6.11 -11.39 -29.33
N ILE A 551 6.26 -12.12 -28.21
CA ILE A 551 7.47 -12.91 -27.94
C ILE A 551 7.62 -14.11 -28.89
N SER A 552 6.53 -14.56 -29.51
CA SER A 552 6.48 -15.69 -30.45
C SER A 552 6.65 -15.30 -31.91
N LEU A 553 6.75 -14.01 -32.23
CA LEU A 553 6.64 -13.49 -33.59
C LEU A 553 7.69 -14.08 -34.55
N GLY A 554 8.95 -14.22 -34.10
CA GLY A 554 10.05 -14.76 -34.90
C GLY A 554 9.81 -16.20 -35.36
N LYS A 555 9.12 -17.02 -34.57
CA LYS A 555 8.81 -18.42 -34.90
C LYS A 555 7.52 -18.61 -35.68
N SER A 556 6.61 -17.63 -35.63
CA SER A 556 5.28 -17.74 -36.24
C SER A 556 5.30 -17.49 -37.75
N VAL A 557 6.35 -16.82 -38.26
CA VAL A 557 6.49 -16.46 -39.68
C VAL A 557 7.19 -17.58 -40.48
N ASP A 558 7.98 -18.43 -39.83
CA ASP A 558 8.64 -19.59 -40.47
C ASP A 558 7.69 -20.79 -40.71
N VAL A 559 6.42 -20.69 -40.28
CA VAL A 559 5.41 -21.78 -40.33
C VAL A 559 4.23 -21.44 -41.26
N ALA A 560 4.22 -20.26 -41.89
CA ALA A 560 3.23 -19.96 -42.93
C ALA A 560 3.68 -20.60 -44.27
N PRO A 561 2.83 -21.42 -44.92
CA PRO A 561 3.15 -22.06 -46.19
C PRO A 561 3.37 -21.07 -47.34
#